data_AF-A0A947XFN1-F1
#
_entry.id   AF-A0A947XFN1-F1
#
_cell.length_a   1.000
_cell.length_b   1.000
_cell.length_c   1.000
_cell.angle_alpha   90.00
_cell.angle_beta   90.00
_cell.angle_gamma   90.00
#
_symmetry.space_group_name_H-M   'P 1'
#
loop_
_entity.id
_entity.type
_entity.pdbx_description
1 polymer ?
#
loop_
_entity_poly.entity_id
_entity_poly.type
_entity_poly.pdbx_seq_one_letter_code
_entity_poly.pdbx_strand_id
1 'polypeptide(L)'
;MLSQKIIAFLVGTLITSSTIAASEIPIPRSVAGDKGKYYLLEKKKSRAIVRALHKRVGVDSVGYTLTETNCKTMKMRELGYSEDSPSSIKENPTKWFELVPGSSKSDLANFICR
;
A
#
# COMPACT_ATOMS: atom_id res chain seq x y z
N MET A 1 36.81 59.19 -9.81
CA MET A 1 35.71 58.39 -10.37
C MET A 1 36.23 57.01 -10.72
N LEU A 2 35.87 55.97 -9.95
CA LEU A 2 35.60 54.63 -10.48
C LEU A 2 34.83 53.86 -9.39
N SER A 3 33.56 53.55 -9.69
CA SER A 3 32.64 52.95 -8.73
C SER A 3 32.89 51.46 -8.59
N GLN A 4 33.01 51.00 -7.35
CA GLN A 4 33.13 49.58 -7.02
C GLN A 4 31.72 48.97 -7.04
N LYS A 5 31.37 48.30 -8.14
CA LYS A 5 30.10 47.58 -8.27
C LYS A 5 30.20 46.28 -7.47
N ILE A 6 29.51 46.23 -6.32
CA ILE A 6 29.34 45.02 -5.51
C ILE A 6 28.43 44.06 -6.29
N ILE A 7 29.00 42.97 -6.80
CA ILE A 7 28.27 41.87 -7.42
C ILE A 7 27.72 41.01 -6.28
N ALA A 8 26.43 41.14 -6.00
CA ALA A 8 25.73 40.29 -5.04
C ALA A 8 25.53 38.89 -5.66
N PHE A 9 26.22 37.88 -5.11
CA PHE A 9 26.06 36.49 -5.49
C PHE A 9 24.82 35.91 -4.80
N LEU A 10 23.69 35.87 -5.54
CA LEU A 10 22.45 35.24 -5.10
C LEU A 10 22.64 33.71 -5.07
N VAL A 11 22.90 33.17 -3.88
CA VAL A 11 22.87 31.72 -3.64
C VAL A 11 21.40 31.30 -3.60
N GLY A 12 20.87 30.88 -4.75
CA GLY A 12 19.55 30.26 -4.84
C GLY A 12 19.56 28.89 -4.15
N THR A 13 18.94 28.79 -2.99
CA THR A 13 18.70 27.52 -2.31
C THR A 13 17.65 26.72 -3.09
N LEU A 14 18.12 25.71 -3.81
CA LEU A 14 17.27 24.75 -4.51
C LEU A 14 16.61 23.84 -3.45
N ILE A 15 15.37 24.13 -3.07
CA ILE A 15 14.59 23.26 -2.19
C ILE A 15 14.11 22.07 -3.03
N THR A 16 14.87 20.98 -3.06
CA THR A 16 14.43 19.73 -3.69
C THR A 16 13.37 19.09 -2.82
N SER A 17 12.09 19.19 -3.22
CA SER A 17 11.00 18.44 -2.61
C SER A 17 11.17 16.95 -2.94
N SER A 18 11.76 16.19 -2.02
CA SER A 18 11.84 14.74 -2.13
C SER A 18 10.44 14.15 -1.96
N THR A 19 9.80 13.75 -3.06
CA THR A 19 8.63 12.87 -2.99
C THR A 19 9.11 11.51 -2.48
N ILE A 20 8.76 11.18 -1.23
CA ILE A 20 8.99 9.84 -0.68
C ILE A 20 8.08 8.90 -1.47
N ALA A 21 8.64 8.18 -2.45
CA ALA A 21 7.93 7.12 -3.13
C ALA A 21 7.58 6.04 -2.08
N ALA A 22 6.29 5.78 -1.88
CA ALA A 22 5.84 4.69 -1.03
C ALA A 22 6.38 3.37 -1.61
N SER A 23 7.17 2.64 -0.83
CA SER A 23 7.79 1.39 -1.27
C SER A 23 6.72 0.30 -1.40
N GLU A 24 6.60 -0.28 -2.59
CA GLU A 24 5.64 -1.36 -2.87
C GLU A 24 6.33 -2.71 -2.73
N ILE A 25 5.80 -3.56 -1.86
CA ILE A 25 6.38 -4.89 -1.60
C ILE A 25 5.55 -5.95 -2.32
N PRO A 26 6.12 -6.72 -3.27
CA PRO A 26 5.37 -7.74 -3.98
C PRO A 26 4.89 -8.83 -3.03
N ILE A 27 3.63 -9.25 -3.18
CA ILE A 27 3.02 -10.38 -2.48
C ILE A 27 3.00 -11.56 -3.45
N PRO A 28 3.82 -12.61 -3.23
CA PRO A 28 3.85 -13.78 -4.08
C PRO A 28 2.51 -14.52 -4.07
N ARG A 29 2.09 -15.03 -5.23
CA ARG A 29 0.93 -15.91 -5.33
C ARG A 29 1.32 -17.36 -5.08
N SER A 30 0.50 -18.08 -4.34
CA SER A 30 0.62 -19.51 -4.06
C SER A 30 0.06 -20.40 -5.17
N VAL A 31 -0.79 -19.84 -6.04
CA VAL A 31 -1.37 -20.53 -7.20
C VAL A 31 -1.03 -19.79 -8.49
N ALA A 32 -0.78 -20.55 -9.56
CA ALA A 32 -0.54 -20.01 -10.89
C ALA A 32 -1.85 -19.66 -11.62
N GLY A 33 -1.75 -18.86 -12.69
CA GLY A 33 -2.87 -18.57 -13.60
C GLY A 33 -3.56 -17.22 -13.37
N ASP A 34 -3.37 -16.59 -12.21
CA ASP A 34 -3.79 -15.20 -12.00
C ASP A 34 -2.83 -14.24 -12.71
N LYS A 35 -3.35 -13.46 -13.66
CA LYS A 35 -2.58 -12.44 -14.38
C LYS A 35 -2.32 -11.18 -13.55
N GLY A 36 -2.97 -11.06 -12.39
CA GLY A 36 -2.81 -9.93 -11.49
C GLY A 36 -1.52 -9.99 -10.68
N LYS A 37 -0.90 -8.83 -10.48
CA LYS A 37 0.24 -8.65 -9.57
C LYS A 37 -0.25 -7.98 -8.28
N TYR A 38 0.26 -8.44 -7.15
CA TYR A 38 -0.20 -8.01 -5.84
C TYR A 38 0.93 -7.34 -5.07
N TYR A 39 0.62 -6.24 -4.40
CA TYR A 39 1.60 -5.45 -3.69
C TYR A 39 1.04 -4.99 -2.34
N LEU A 40 1.84 -5.13 -1.29
CA LEU A 40 1.61 -4.48 -0.02
C LEU A 40 2.15 -3.04 -0.11
N LEU A 41 1.30 -2.07 0.24
CA LEU A 41 1.67 -0.66 0.26
C LEU A 41 1.98 -0.21 1.69
N GLU A 42 1.13 -0.61 2.64
CA GLU A 42 1.32 -0.28 4.05
C GLU A 42 0.83 -1.42 4.94
N LYS A 43 1.47 -1.57 6.11
CA LYS A 43 0.96 -2.42 7.19
C LYS A 43 1.14 -1.77 8.55
N LYS A 44 0.16 -1.95 9.42
CA LYS A 44 0.21 -1.54 10.83
C LYS A 44 -0.29 -2.68 11.71
N LYS A 45 0.52 -3.10 12.68
CA LYS A 45 0.19 -4.18 13.62
C LYS A 45 -0.33 -3.60 14.93
N SER A 46 -1.44 -4.15 15.43
CA SER A 46 -1.98 -3.91 16.75
C SER A 46 -2.36 -5.24 17.39
N ARG A 47 -1.56 -5.69 18.36
CA ARG A 47 -1.68 -7.04 18.96
C ARG A 47 -1.66 -8.13 17.86
N ALA A 48 -2.73 -8.92 17.77
CA ALA A 48 -2.90 -9.97 16.77
C ALA A 48 -3.48 -9.46 15.43
N ILE A 49 -3.95 -8.22 15.37
CA ILE A 49 -4.59 -7.67 14.16
C ILE A 49 -3.56 -6.88 13.36
N VAL A 50 -3.40 -7.21 12.08
CA VAL A 50 -2.63 -6.43 11.12
C VAL A 50 -3.59 -5.76 10.16
N ARG A 51 -3.55 -4.42 10.14
CA ARG A 51 -4.23 -3.61 9.13
C ARG A 51 -3.28 -3.42 7.95
N ALA A 52 -3.73 -3.74 6.75
CA ALA A 52 -2.91 -3.69 5.54
C ALA A 52 -3.63 -2.97 4.40
N LEU A 53 -2.95 -1.99 3.81
CA LEU A 53 -3.30 -1.42 2.52
C LEU A 53 -2.51 -2.18 1.46
N HIS A 54 -3.22 -2.78 0.51
CA HIS A 54 -2.61 -3.47 -0.61
C HIS A 54 -3.27 -3.07 -1.91
N LYS A 55 -2.59 -3.34 -3.03
CA LYS A 55 -3.18 -3.19 -4.36
C LYS A 55 -3.03 -4.46 -5.19
N ARG A 56 -3.95 -4.62 -6.13
CA ARG A 56 -3.86 -5.56 -7.23
C ARG A 56 -3.74 -4.77 -8.52
N VAL A 57 -2.69 -5.03 -9.29
CA VAL A 57 -2.55 -4.56 -10.67
C VAL A 57 -3.05 -5.68 -11.58
N GLY A 58 -4.27 -5.53 -12.10
CA GLY A 58 -4.88 -6.43 -13.07
C GLY A 58 -4.49 -6.07 -14.51
N VAL A 59 -5.17 -6.71 -15.47
CA VAL A 59 -5.02 -6.38 -16.90
C VAL A 59 -5.67 -5.03 -17.21
N ASP A 60 -6.88 -4.81 -16.68
CA ASP A 60 -7.72 -3.65 -17.03
C ASP A 60 -7.78 -2.58 -15.93
N SER A 61 -7.50 -2.94 -14.67
CA SER A 61 -7.63 -2.02 -13.54
C SER A 61 -6.60 -2.25 -12.43
N VAL A 62 -6.41 -1.20 -11.62
CA VAL A 62 -5.68 -1.27 -10.36
C VAL A 62 -6.69 -1.10 -9.23
N GLY A 63 -6.82 -2.11 -8.38
CA GLY A 63 -7.70 -2.07 -7.22
C GLY A 63 -6.89 -1.91 -5.93
N TYR A 64 -7.23 -0.92 -5.12
CA TYR A 64 -6.70 -0.71 -3.78
C TYR A 64 -7.67 -1.26 -2.76
N THR A 65 -7.18 -1.99 -1.77
CA THR A 65 -8.03 -2.59 -0.74
C THR A 65 -7.37 -2.40 0.62
N LEU A 66 -8.19 -1.98 1.58
CA LEU A 66 -7.82 -1.87 2.97
C LEU A 66 -8.40 -3.05 3.72
N THR A 67 -7.58 -3.76 4.48
CA THR A 67 -7.97 -4.99 5.17
C THR A 67 -7.50 -4.99 6.61
N GLU A 68 -8.16 -5.79 7.43
CA GLU A 68 -7.64 -6.23 8.72
C GLU A 68 -7.59 -7.75 8.76
N THR A 69 -6.47 -8.29 9.23
CA THR A 69 -6.26 -9.72 9.42
C THR A 69 -5.92 -10.00 10.86
N ASN A 70 -6.66 -10.90 11.51
CA ASN A 70 -6.30 -11.42 12.82
C ASN A 70 -5.35 -12.61 12.64
N CYS A 71 -4.06 -12.40 12.83
CA CYS A 71 -3.00 -13.39 12.66
C CYS A 71 -3.03 -14.53 13.70
N LYS A 72 -3.86 -14.43 14.75
CA LYS A 72 -4.08 -15.56 15.69
C LYS A 72 -5.14 -16.52 15.15
N THR A 73 -6.18 -16.01 14.49
CA THR A 73 -7.31 -16.82 14.01
C THR A 73 -7.29 -17.03 12.50
N MET A 74 -6.37 -16.37 11.78
CA MET A 74 -6.32 -16.32 10.32
C MET A 74 -7.64 -15.89 9.65
N LYS A 75 -8.38 -14.99 10.32
CA LYS A 75 -9.60 -14.37 9.79
C LYS A 75 -9.30 -12.99 9.25
N MET A 76 -10.05 -12.57 8.24
CA MET A 76 -9.90 -11.26 7.62
C MET A 76 -11.24 -10.53 7.54
N ARG A 77 -11.20 -9.20 7.53
CA ARG A 77 -12.29 -8.35 7.03
C ARG A 77 -11.72 -7.34 6.05
N GLU A 78 -12.49 -7.02 5.03
CA GLU A 78 -12.21 -5.87 4.17
C GLU A 78 -12.81 -4.64 4.84
N LEU A 79 -12.05 -3.55 4.85
CA LEU A 79 -12.47 -2.27 5.39
C LEU A 79 -12.97 -1.36 4.29
N GLY A 80 -12.46 -1.48 3.07
CA GLY A 80 -12.92 -0.72 1.93
C GLY A 80 -12.07 -0.97 0.69
N TYR A 81 -12.55 -0.45 -0.44
CA TYR A 81 -11.97 -0.63 -1.76
C TYR A 81 -12.13 0.64 -2.61
N SER A 82 -11.18 0.87 -3.51
CA SER A 82 -11.27 1.90 -4.56
C SER A 82 -10.37 1.51 -5.74
N GLU A 83 -10.76 1.87 -6.96
CA GLU A 83 -9.89 1.82 -8.14
C GLU A 83 -9.18 3.17 -8.42
N ASP A 84 -9.62 4.25 -7.77
CA ASP A 84 -9.07 5.59 -8.02
C ASP A 84 -7.72 5.78 -7.30
N SER A 85 -7.71 5.62 -5.98
CA SER A 85 -6.52 5.80 -5.14
C SER A 85 -6.69 5.22 -3.75
N PRO A 86 -5.59 4.99 -2.99
CA PRO A 86 -5.69 4.64 -1.57
C PRO A 86 -6.48 5.63 -0.72
N SER A 87 -6.33 6.93 -0.97
CA SER A 87 -7.03 7.98 -0.22
C SER A 87 -8.51 8.10 -0.56
N SER A 88 -8.95 7.51 -1.68
CA SER A 88 -10.36 7.46 -2.09
C SER A 88 -11.14 6.34 -1.42
N ILE A 89 -10.49 5.46 -0.64
CA ILE A 89 -11.15 4.36 0.06
C ILE A 89 -12.09 4.91 1.13
N LYS A 90 -13.37 4.58 1.02
CA LYS A 90 -14.37 4.81 2.07
C LYS A 90 -14.52 3.56 2.91
N GLU A 91 -14.29 3.67 4.22
CA GLU A 91 -14.38 2.51 5.11
C GLU A 91 -15.84 2.09 5.34
N ASN A 92 -16.16 0.86 4.97
CA ASN A 92 -17.40 0.16 5.29
C ASN A 92 -17.06 -1.31 5.59
N PRO A 93 -16.68 -1.64 6.84
CA PRO A 93 -16.11 -2.93 7.17
C PRO A 93 -17.07 -4.09 6.92
N THR A 94 -16.57 -5.14 6.27
CA THR A 94 -17.27 -6.42 6.17
C THR A 94 -17.29 -7.15 7.52
N LYS A 95 -18.12 -8.20 7.61
CA LYS A 95 -17.94 -9.20 8.67
C LYS A 95 -16.58 -9.88 8.52
N TRP A 96 -16.06 -10.41 9.62
CA TRP A 96 -14.89 -11.28 9.59
C TRP A 96 -15.23 -12.58 8.86
N PHE A 97 -14.34 -13.03 7.97
CA PHE A 97 -14.50 -14.23 7.16
C PHE A 97 -13.26 -15.13 7.22
N GLU A 98 -13.47 -16.41 6.92
CA GLU A 98 -12.41 -17.39 6.75
C GLU A 98 -11.73 -17.20 5.40
N LEU A 99 -10.41 -17.40 5.37
CA LEU A 99 -9.63 -17.30 4.15
C LEU A 99 -9.72 -18.59 3.35
N VAL A 100 -10.05 -18.49 2.07
CA VAL A 100 -9.99 -19.62 1.13
C VAL A 100 -8.54 -19.88 0.76
N PRO A 101 -7.99 -21.09 0.97
CA PRO A 101 -6.63 -21.43 0.58
C PRO A 101 -6.37 -21.17 -0.91
N GLY A 102 -5.21 -20.60 -1.24
CA GLY A 102 -4.84 -20.25 -2.61
C GLY A 102 -5.43 -18.93 -3.13
N SER A 103 -6.35 -18.30 -2.39
CA SER A 103 -6.86 -16.98 -2.74
C SER A 103 -5.80 -15.88 -2.54
N SER A 104 -5.94 -14.76 -3.24
CA SER A 104 -5.05 -13.61 -3.05
C SER A 104 -5.10 -13.07 -1.61
N LYS A 105 -6.27 -13.17 -0.97
CA LYS A 105 -6.46 -12.81 0.44
C LYS A 105 -5.74 -13.76 1.39
N SER A 106 -5.76 -15.07 1.11
CA SER A 106 -4.98 -16.02 1.93
C SER A 106 -3.48 -15.78 1.80
N ASP A 107 -3.01 -15.43 0.60
CA ASP A 107 -1.60 -15.11 0.39
C ASP A 107 -1.18 -13.83 1.07
N LEU A 108 -2.01 -12.79 1.01
CA LEU A 108 -1.82 -11.57 1.78
C LEU A 108 -1.70 -11.87 3.27
N ALA A 109 -2.66 -12.63 3.84
CA ALA A 109 -2.65 -12.98 5.25
C ALA A 109 -1.38 -13.74 5.64
N ASN A 110 -1.01 -14.75 4.85
CA ASN A 110 0.22 -15.52 5.05
C ASN A 110 1.49 -14.68 4.91
N PHE A 111 1.45 -13.62 4.11
CA PHE A 111 2.56 -12.70 3.93
C PHE A 111 2.72 -11.73 5.12
N ILE A 112 1.62 -11.18 5.63
CA ILE A 112 1.66 -10.15 6.69
C ILE A 112 1.69 -10.71 8.11
N CYS A 113 1.33 -11.99 8.30
CA CYS A 113 1.29 -12.65 9.60
C CYS A 113 2.57 -13.44 9.97
N ARG A 114 3.61 -13.37 9.13
CA ARG A 114 4.96 -13.89 9.42
C ARG A 114 5.76 -12.94 10.29
#